data_AF-A0A7Y5WRQ0-F1
#
_entry.id   AF-A0A7Y5WRQ0-F1
#
_cell.length_a   1.000
_cell.length_b   1.000
_cell.length_c   1.000
_cell.angle_alpha   90.00
_cell.angle_beta   90.00
_cell.angle_gamma   90.00
#
_symmetry.space_group_name_H-M   'P 1'
#
loop_
_entity.id
_entity.type
_entity.pdbx_description
1 polymer ?
#
loop_
_entity_poly.entity_id
_entity_poly.type
_entity_poly.pdbx_seq_one_letter_code
_entity_poly.pdbx_strand_id
1 'polypeptide(L)'
;DMLTLGETIDSLVARTWLARDAGASPKLVALRRVTQRAVADRLLALAADAEAAPEVRAMAEYQIGRLRPVAIQHGASGDAMNRAHWTAIAGDFARWIERRELPKPTPALVAPPGDPFGEP
;
A
#
# COMPACT_ATOMS: atom_id res chain seq x y z
N ASP A 1 -25.73 4.08 -4.34
CA ASP A 1 -24.67 4.62 -5.21
C ASP A 1 -23.43 3.78 -5.20
N MET A 2 -22.90 3.50 -6.39
CA MET A 2 -21.63 2.81 -6.59
C MET A 2 -20.52 3.87 -6.60
N LEU A 3 -19.49 3.70 -5.75
CA LEU A 3 -18.34 4.60 -5.75
C LEU A 3 -17.56 4.47 -7.06
N THR A 4 -17.08 5.59 -7.59
CA THR A 4 -16.05 5.56 -8.65
C THR A 4 -14.74 4.97 -8.13
N LEU A 5 -13.83 4.60 -9.03
CA LEU A 5 -12.49 4.13 -8.63
C LEU A 5 -11.75 5.19 -7.80
N GLY A 6 -11.81 6.46 -8.22
CA GLY A 6 -11.19 7.57 -7.50
C GLY A 6 -11.73 7.70 -6.07
N GLU A 7 -13.06 7.72 -5.92
CA GLU A 7 -13.71 7.81 -4.61
C GLU A 7 -13.45 6.57 -3.74
N THR A 8 -13.32 5.39 -4.36
CA THR A 8 -12.95 4.15 -3.66
C THR A 8 -11.52 4.25 -3.11
N ILE A 9 -10.57 4.70 -3.93
CA ILE A 9 -9.17 4.90 -3.50
C ILE A 9 -9.10 5.97 -2.41
N ASP A 10 -9.74 7.12 -2.62
CA ASP A 10 -9.74 8.21 -1.64
C ASP A 10 -10.38 7.76 -0.31
N SER A 11 -11.46 6.97 -0.36
CA SER A 11 -12.10 6.38 0.82
C SER A 11 -11.20 5.41 1.58
N LEU A 12 -10.43 4.59 0.87
CA LEU A 12 -9.45 3.68 1.47
C LEU A 12 -8.32 4.48 2.11
N VAL A 13 -7.72 5.42 1.38
CA VAL A 13 -6.64 6.30 1.86
C VAL A 13 -7.08 7.07 3.11
N ALA A 14 -8.26 7.70 3.08
CA ALA A 14 -8.77 8.48 4.21
C ALA A 14 -8.86 7.63 5.49
N ARG A 15 -9.34 6.39 5.38
CA ARG A 15 -9.52 5.48 6.53
C ARG A 15 -8.22 4.85 7.01
N THR A 16 -7.26 4.65 6.12
CA THR A 16 -6.06 3.85 6.41
C THR A 16 -4.83 4.72 6.68
N TRP A 17 -4.67 5.84 5.96
CA TRP A 17 -3.50 6.72 6.04
C TRP A 17 -3.75 7.95 6.91
N LEU A 18 -4.94 8.55 6.84
CA LEU A 18 -5.24 9.83 7.51
C LEU A 18 -5.97 9.69 8.85
N ALA A 19 -6.52 8.51 9.16
CA ALA A 19 -7.19 8.27 10.43
C ALA A 19 -6.18 8.29 11.60
N ARG A 20 -6.42 9.19 12.56
CA ARG A 20 -5.61 9.32 13.78
C ARG A 20 -6.14 8.38 14.86
N ASP A 21 -5.27 7.51 15.36
CA ASP A 21 -5.59 6.63 16.47
C ASP A 21 -4.95 7.12 17.76
N ALA A 22 -5.54 8.15 18.38
CA ALA A 22 -5.18 8.48 19.75
C ALA A 22 -5.57 7.30 20.66
N GLY A 23 -4.59 6.61 21.24
CA GLY A 23 -4.83 5.51 22.20
C GLY A 23 -5.05 4.12 21.58
N ALA A 24 -4.71 3.86 20.32
CA ALA A 24 -4.75 2.50 19.78
C ALA A 24 -3.74 1.56 20.48
N SER A 25 -4.15 0.30 20.64
CA SER A 25 -3.25 -0.75 21.12
C SER A 25 -2.12 -1.02 20.12
N PRO A 26 -0.94 -1.50 20.56
CA PRO A 26 0.17 -1.84 19.66
C PRO A 26 -0.22 -2.80 18.52
N LYS A 27 -1.13 -3.74 18.80
CA LYS A 27 -1.68 -4.68 17.80
C LYS A 27 -2.42 -3.93 16.68
N LEU A 28 -3.28 -2.97 17.02
CA LEU A 28 -4.02 -2.19 16.02
C LEU A 28 -3.09 -1.30 15.20
N VAL A 29 -2.06 -0.71 15.83
CA VAL A 29 -1.04 0.07 15.11
C VAL A 29 -0.29 -0.82 14.11
N ALA A 30 0.06 -2.05 14.49
CA ALA A 30 0.70 -3.00 13.59
C ALA A 30 -0.20 -3.40 12.40
N LEU A 31 -1.47 -3.73 12.67
CA LEU A 31 -2.45 -4.03 11.62
C LEU A 31 -2.66 -2.85 10.67
N ARG A 32 -2.68 -1.62 11.19
CA ARG A 32 -2.80 -0.42 10.36
C ARG A 32 -1.66 -0.29 9.36
N ARG A 33 -0.41 -0.53 9.78
CA ARG A 33 0.74 -0.53 8.85
C ARG A 33 0.61 -1.59 7.76
N VAL A 34 0.08 -2.76 8.09
CA VAL A 34 -0.19 -3.81 7.09
C VAL A 34 -1.23 -3.33 6.08
N THR A 35 -2.31 -2.70 6.53
CA THR A 35 -3.35 -2.16 5.63
C THR A 35 -2.82 -1.01 4.77
N GLN A 36 -2.06 -0.08 5.35
CA GLN A 36 -1.40 1.01 4.62
C GLN A 36 -0.48 0.47 3.52
N ARG A 37 0.30 -0.57 3.85
CA ARG A 37 1.17 -1.27 2.90
C ARG A 37 0.39 -1.91 1.77
N ALA A 38 -0.68 -2.64 2.08
CA ALA A 38 -1.52 -3.29 1.07
C ALA A 38 -2.15 -2.28 0.09
N VAL A 39 -2.56 -1.09 0.57
CA VAL A 39 -3.04 0.00 -0.29
C VAL A 39 -1.92 0.49 -1.22
N ALA A 40 -0.71 0.74 -0.71
CA ALA A 40 0.43 1.16 -1.52
C ALA A 40 0.79 0.11 -2.60
N ASP A 41 0.88 -1.16 -2.21
CA ASP A 41 1.20 -2.26 -3.10
C ASP A 41 0.12 -2.44 -4.19
N ARG A 42 -1.16 -2.27 -3.84
CA ARG A 42 -2.24 -2.36 -4.85
C ARG A 42 -2.22 -1.21 -5.83
N LEU A 43 -1.92 0.02 -5.40
CA LEU A 43 -1.76 1.16 -6.31
C LEU A 43 -0.61 0.93 -7.29
N LEU A 44 0.53 0.45 -6.81
CA LEU A 44 1.68 0.11 -7.65
C LEU A 44 1.33 -1.00 -8.65
N ALA A 45 0.65 -2.06 -8.19
CA ALA A 45 0.20 -3.14 -9.07
C ALA A 45 -0.77 -2.64 -10.15
N LEU A 46 -1.74 -1.79 -9.80
CA LEU A 46 -2.68 -1.20 -10.77
C LEU A 46 -1.97 -0.30 -11.78
N ALA A 47 -0.99 0.49 -11.35
CA ALA A 47 -0.22 1.35 -12.25
C ALA A 47 0.63 0.54 -13.25
N ALA A 48 1.12 -0.64 -12.85
CA ALA A 48 1.94 -1.51 -13.67
C ALA A 48 1.16 -2.54 -14.51
N ASP A 49 -0.14 -2.66 -14.31
CA ASP A 49 -0.97 -3.65 -14.98
C ASP A 49 -1.24 -3.27 -16.45
N ALA A 50 -0.51 -3.90 -17.37
CA ALA A 50 -0.63 -3.63 -18.81
C ALA A 50 -2.03 -3.93 -19.37
N GLU A 51 -2.78 -4.82 -18.72
CA GLU A 51 -4.13 -5.24 -19.13
C GLU A 51 -5.23 -4.37 -18.51
N ALA A 52 -4.91 -3.56 -17.50
CA ALA A 52 -5.87 -2.61 -16.93
C ALA A 52 -6.24 -1.51 -17.93
N ALA A 53 -7.48 -1.00 -17.84
CA ALA A 53 -7.89 0.13 -18.67
C ALA A 53 -6.97 1.35 -18.46
N PRO A 54 -6.65 2.15 -19.51
CA PRO A 54 -5.73 3.28 -19.39
C PRO A 54 -6.11 4.28 -18.29
N GLU A 55 -7.40 4.53 -18.08
CA GLU A 55 -7.87 5.43 -17.01
C GLU A 55 -7.57 4.91 -15.60
N VAL A 56 -7.58 3.59 -15.41
CA VAL A 56 -7.30 2.94 -14.10
C VAL A 56 -5.84 3.14 -13.76
N ARG A 57 -4.95 2.91 -14.73
CA ARG A 57 -3.50 3.14 -14.56
C ARG A 57 -3.22 4.62 -14.28
N ALA A 58 -3.81 5.52 -15.06
CA ALA A 58 -3.64 6.96 -14.90
C ALA A 58 -4.08 7.44 -13.50
N MET A 59 -5.22 6.94 -13.01
CA MET A 59 -5.70 7.25 -11.66
C MET A 59 -4.77 6.69 -10.58
N ALA A 60 -4.27 5.47 -10.73
CA ALA A 60 -3.31 4.88 -9.79
C ALA A 60 -2.01 5.69 -9.75
N GLU A 61 -1.46 6.09 -10.90
CA GLU A 61 -0.28 6.95 -11.00
C GLU A 61 -0.50 8.31 -10.34
N TYR A 62 -1.66 8.94 -10.59
CA TYR A 62 -2.03 10.20 -9.96
C TYR A 62 -2.04 10.08 -8.42
N GLN A 63 -2.63 9.01 -7.89
CA GLN A 63 -2.69 8.76 -6.45
C GLN A 63 -1.31 8.44 -5.84
N ILE A 64 -0.46 7.68 -6.54
CA ILE A 64 0.94 7.45 -6.13
C ILE A 64 1.68 8.79 -5.99
N GLY A 65 1.53 9.69 -6.98
CA GLY A 65 2.11 11.03 -6.94
C GLY A 65 1.62 11.86 -5.74
N ARG A 66 0.32 11.81 -5.44
CA ARG A 66 -0.28 12.50 -4.29
C ARG A 66 0.17 11.95 -2.94
N LEU A 67 0.32 10.62 -2.82
CA LEU A 67 0.59 9.95 -1.55
C LEU A 67 2.06 9.90 -1.17
N ARG A 68 2.99 10.01 -2.14
CA ARG A 68 4.42 10.08 -1.85
C ARG A 68 4.81 11.19 -0.86
N PRO A 69 4.43 12.46 -1.03
CA PRO A 69 4.75 13.50 -0.04
C PRO A 69 4.13 13.23 1.33
N VAL A 70 2.93 12.63 1.37
CA VAL A 70 2.28 12.22 2.63
C VAL A 70 3.11 11.16 3.35
N ALA A 71 3.57 10.13 2.64
CA ALA A 71 4.45 9.11 3.19
C ALA A 71 5.78 9.70 3.71
N ILE A 72 6.38 10.64 2.98
CA ILE A 72 7.60 11.34 3.43
C ILE A 72 7.35 12.08 4.75
N GLN A 73 6.24 12.82 4.84
CA GLN A 73 5.87 13.55 6.05
C GLN A 73 5.69 12.61 7.25
N HIS A 74 4.99 11.49 7.08
CA HIS A 74 4.82 10.52 8.16
C HIS A 74 6.13 9.82 8.54
N GLY A 75 7.03 9.60 7.58
CA GLY A 75 8.36 9.04 7.82
C GLY A 75 9.32 9.93 8.59
N ALA A 76 9.04 11.24 8.68
CA ALA A 76 9.85 12.20 9.42
C ALA A 76 9.64 12.15 10.94
N SER A 77 8.65 11.39 11.45
CA SER A 77 8.28 11.37 12.86
C SER A 77 7.86 9.99 13.37
N GLY A 78 7.68 9.87 14.70
CA GLY A 78 7.30 8.62 15.35
C GLY A 78 8.49 7.72 15.68
N ASP A 79 8.19 6.50 16.14
CA ASP A 79 9.19 5.50 16.49
C ASP A 79 9.94 4.95 15.26
N ALA A 80 10.99 4.16 15.50
CA ALA A 80 11.82 3.61 14.42
C ALA A 80 11.01 2.74 13.42
N MET A 81 10.01 2.00 13.90
CA MET A 81 9.21 1.10 13.08
C MET A 81 8.25 1.89 12.17
N ASN A 82 7.64 2.97 12.69
CA ASN A 82 6.83 3.89 11.93
C ASN A 82 7.67 4.60 10.86
N ARG A 83 8.83 5.16 11.23
CA ARG A 83 9.72 5.83 10.28
C ARG A 83 10.16 4.88 9.15
N ALA A 84 10.57 3.65 9.50
CA ALA A 84 10.98 2.65 8.52
C ALA A 84 9.84 2.27 7.56
N HIS A 85 8.63 2.05 8.09
CA HIS A 85 7.44 1.73 7.29
C HIS A 85 7.15 2.81 6.24
N TRP A 86 7.06 4.07 6.66
CA TRP A 86 6.74 5.17 5.76
C TRP A 86 7.86 5.49 4.78
N THR A 87 9.12 5.39 5.22
CA THR A 87 10.29 5.54 4.33
C THR A 87 10.30 4.47 3.24
N ALA A 88 9.94 3.23 3.56
CA ALA A 88 9.84 2.15 2.57
C ALA A 88 8.77 2.46 1.50
N ILE A 89 7.57 2.87 1.91
CA ILE A 89 6.49 3.25 1.00
C ILE A 89 6.91 4.43 0.10
N ALA A 90 7.48 5.49 0.68
CA ALA A 90 7.96 6.65 -0.09
C ALA A 90 9.04 6.25 -1.11
N GLY A 91 9.93 5.33 -0.75
CA GLY A 91 10.95 4.78 -1.63
C GLY A 91 10.39 3.93 -2.76
N ASP A 92 9.38 3.09 -2.50
CA ASP A 92 8.67 2.32 -3.53
C ASP A 92 7.99 3.24 -4.55
N PHE A 93 7.28 4.26 -4.08
CA PHE A 93 6.67 5.27 -4.96
C PHE A 93 7.70 6.07 -5.76
N ALA A 94 8.84 6.44 -5.16
CA ALA A 94 9.92 7.12 -5.87
C ALA A 94 10.47 6.26 -7.02
N ARG A 95 10.79 4.99 -6.74
CA ARG A 95 11.27 4.04 -7.77
C ARG A 95 10.27 3.85 -8.90
N TRP A 96 8.98 3.76 -8.58
CA TRP A 96 7.95 3.69 -9.61
C TRP A 96 7.90 4.95 -10.46
N ILE A 97 7.83 6.13 -9.84
CA ILE A 97 7.76 7.41 -10.55
C ILE A 97 8.98 7.63 -11.46
N GLU A 98 10.18 7.31 -10.96
CA GLU A 98 11.44 7.61 -11.64
C GLU A 98 11.85 6.55 -12.66
N ARG A 99 11.57 5.27 -12.37
CA ARG A 99 12.14 4.13 -13.12
C ARG A 99 11.11 3.09 -13.55
N ARG A 100 9.84 3.24 -13.16
CA ARG A 100 8.78 2.24 -13.38
C ARG A 100 9.13 0.86 -12.80
N GLU A 101 9.86 0.86 -11.69
CA GLU A 101 10.26 -0.36 -10.97
C GLU A 101 9.28 -0.67 -9.85
N LEU A 102 8.80 -1.92 -9.81
CA LEU A 102 8.02 -2.44 -8.69
C LEU A 102 8.94 -3.01 -7.59
N PRO A 103 8.55 -2.91 -6.30
CA PRO A 103 9.17 -3.74 -5.28
C PRO A 103 8.98 -5.22 -5.64
N LYS A 104 10.02 -6.03 -5.45
CA LYS A 104 9.91 -7.48 -5.61
C LYS A 104 8.98 -8.01 -4.51
N PRO A 105 7.86 -8.67 -4.85
CA PRO A 105 6.99 -9.25 -3.84
C PRO A 105 7.78 -10.27 -3.01
N THR A 106 7.55 -10.30 -1.71
CA THR A 106 7.93 -11.48 -0.92
C THR A 106 7.15 -12.67 -1.49
N PRO A 107 7.81 -13.79 -1.85
CA PRO A 107 7.11 -14.97 -2.33
C PRO A 107 6.01 -15.37 -1.35
N ALA A 108 4.86 -15.80 -1.88
CA ALA A 108 3.84 -16.41 -1.03
C ALA A 108 4.48 -17.57 -0.24
N LEU A 109 4.10 -17.71 1.03
CA LEU A 109 4.51 -18.87 1.82
C LEU A 109 3.97 -20.11 1.12
N VAL A 110 4.86 -20.96 0.61
CA VAL A 110 4.50 -22.26 0.06
C VAL A 110 4.41 -23.22 1.24
N ALA A 111 3.26 -23.86 1.43
CA ALA A 111 3.11 -24.90 2.43
C ALA A 111 4.13 -26.03 2.12
N PRO A 112 4.82 -26.59 3.13
CA PRO A 112 5.70 -27.73 2.92
C PRO A 112 4.93 -28.91 2.30
N PRO A 113 5.57 -29.74 1.46
CA PRO A 113 4.95 -30.97 0.98
C PRO A 113 4.52 -31.85 2.17
N GLY A 114 3.22 -32.15 2.28
CA GLY A 114 2.68 -33.10 3.28
C GLY A 114 1.78 -32.53 4.38
N ASP A 115 1.27 -31.29 4.26
CA ASP A 115 0.25 -30.79 5.19
C ASP A 115 -1.06 -31.60 5.02
N PRO A 116 -1.55 -32.33 6.03
CA PRO A 116 -2.60 -33.35 5.88
C PRO A 116 -4.03 -32.78 5.69
N PHE A 117 -4.18 -31.46 5.47
CA PHE A 117 -5.47 -30.78 5.39
C PHE A 117 -5.82 -30.27 3.99
N GLY A 118 -5.61 -31.07 2.94
CA GLY A 118 -6.26 -30.78 1.67
C GLY A 118 -5.97 -31.74 0.52
N GLU A 119 -6.85 -32.73 0.34
CA GLU A 119 -7.45 -32.96 -0.97
C GLU A 119 -8.98 -32.95 -0.81
N PRO A 120 -9.75 -32.44 -1.79
CA PRO A 120 -11.21 -32.55 -1.78
C PRO A 120 -11.72 -33.99 -1.87
#